data_AF-A0AA87FEM6-F1
#
_entry.id   AF-A0AA87FEM6-F1
#
_cell.length_a   1.000
_cell.length_b   1.000
_cell.length_c   1.000
_cell.angle_alpha   90.00
_cell.angle_beta   90.00
_cell.angle_gamma   90.00
#
_symmetry.space_group_name_H-M   'P 1'
#
loop_
_entity.id
_entity.type
_entity.pdbx_description
1 polymer ?
#
loop_
_entity_poly.entity_id
_entity_poly.type
_entity_poly.pdbx_seq_one_letter_code
_entity_poly.pdbx_strand_id
1 'polypeptide(L)'
;MKEIVVRFEHDETLTYLTRRAKELSERSGKKISRNQLINMIIEDDMKNFLSQNREVDMLKDSLEDFKHILQQYIDTNNALLYRAFEADGI
;
A
#
# COMPACT_ATOMS: atom_id res chain seq x y z
N MET A 1 21.60 17.02 -6.17
CA MET A 1 20.14 17.02 -6.42
C MET A 1 19.78 18.28 -7.20
N LYS A 2 19.04 18.17 -8.30
CA LYS A 2 18.46 19.35 -8.96
C LYS A 2 17.20 19.75 -8.21
N GLU A 3 17.10 21.01 -7.82
CA GLU A 3 15.90 21.56 -7.19
C GLU A 3 14.79 21.67 -8.26
N ILE A 4 13.67 20.99 -8.04
CA ILE A 4 12.51 21.08 -8.93
C ILE A 4 11.74 22.34 -8.53
N VAL A 5 11.72 23.33 -9.42
CA VAL A 5 10.95 24.56 -9.23
C VAL A 5 9.56 24.35 -9.82
N VAL A 6 8.56 24.23 -8.95
CA VAL A 6 7.16 24.19 -9.36
C VAL A 6 6.68 25.63 -9.59
N ARG A 7 6.32 25.95 -10.83
CA ARG A 7 5.69 27.23 -11.19
C ARG A 7 4.18 27.03 -11.21
N PHE A 8 3.47 27.94 -10.54
CA PHE A 8 2.01 27.94 -10.52
C PHE A 8 1.51 29.00 -11.49
N GLU A 9 0.60 28.62 -12.38
CA GLU A 9 -0.01 29.54 -13.35
C GLU A 9 -1.11 30.40 -12.71
N HIS A 10 -1.62 30.00 -11.55
CA HIS A 10 -2.79 30.61 -10.91
C HIS A 10 -2.45 31.03 -9.47
N ASP A 11 -2.67 32.31 -9.15
CA ASP A 11 -2.38 32.89 -7.83
C ASP A 11 -3.28 32.32 -6.72
N GLU A 12 -4.47 31.85 -7.06
CA GLU A 12 -5.40 31.19 -6.14
C GLU A 12 -4.80 29.90 -5.58
N THR A 13 -4.13 29.11 -6.41
CA THR A 13 -3.43 27.88 -6.01
C THR A 13 -2.29 28.19 -5.04
N LEU A 14 -1.51 29.24 -5.32
CA LEU A 14 -0.45 29.70 -4.43
C LEU A 14 -1.01 30.15 -3.08
N THR A 15 -2.12 30.88 -3.10
CA THR A 15 -2.81 31.40 -1.90
C THR A 15 -3.34 30.25 -1.05
N TYR A 16 -4.01 29.28 -1.68
CA TYR A 16 -4.51 28.08 -1.05
C TYR A 16 -3.39 27.27 -0.37
N LEU A 17 -2.33 26.95 -1.11
CA LEU A 17 -1.20 26.17 -0.58
C LEU A 17 -0.49 26.89 0.57
N THR A 18 -0.34 28.21 0.47
CA THR A 18 0.29 29.02 1.53
C THR A 18 -0.56 29.03 2.80
N ARG A 19 -1.89 29.23 2.67
CA ARG A 19 -2.82 29.15 3.80
C ARG A 19 -2.79 27.76 4.45
N ARG A 20 -2.85 26.71 3.64
CA ARG A 20 -2.88 25.32 4.12
C ARG A 20 -1.60 24.93 4.86
N ALA A 21 -0.44 25.38 4.38
CA ALA A 21 0.84 25.15 5.04
C ALA A 21 0.89 25.83 6.42
N LYS A 22 0.32 27.05 6.53
CA LYS A 22 0.18 27.76 7.81
C LYS A 22 -0.71 27.00 8.79
N GLU A 23 -1.89 26.57 8.36
CA GLU A 23 -2.81 25.78 9.20
C GLU A 23 -2.18 24.50 9.73
N LEU A 24 -1.46 23.76 8.87
CA LEU A 24 -0.75 22.54 9.28
C LEU A 24 0.40 22.86 10.24
N SER A 25 1.06 24.01 10.05
CA SER A 25 2.11 24.44 10.96
C SER A 25 1.57 24.73 12.36
N GLU A 26 0.44 25.42 12.43
CA GLU A 26 -0.26 25.74 13.68
C GLU A 26 -0.73 24.47 14.39
N ARG A 27 -1.31 23.51 13.66
CA ARG A 27 -1.78 22.24 14.23
C ARG A 27 -0.67 21.33 14.74
N SER A 28 0.46 21.28 14.02
CA SER A 28 1.57 20.38 14.35
C SER A 28 2.59 21.00 15.31
N GLY A 29 2.54 22.31 15.53
CA GLY A 29 3.57 23.06 16.25
C GLY A 29 4.91 23.16 15.51
N LYS A 30 4.98 22.69 14.25
CA LYS A 30 6.20 22.68 13.42
C LYS A 30 6.01 23.58 12.22
N LYS A 31 7.01 24.40 11.88
CA LYS A 31 6.97 25.22 10.67
C LYS A 31 7.00 24.33 9.42
N ILE A 32 5.92 24.36 8.64
CA ILE A 32 5.78 23.67 7.36
C ILE A 32 5.80 24.72 6.25
N SER A 33 6.77 24.58 5.35
CA SER A 33 6.85 25.38 4.13
C SER A 33 5.86 24.88 3.07
N ARG A 34 5.57 25.75 2.10
CA ARG A 34 4.76 25.38 0.93
C ARG A 34 5.36 24.20 0.14
N ASN A 35 6.67 24.17 -0.05
CA ASN A 35 7.34 23.06 -0.76
C ASN A 35 7.20 21.73 -0.01
N GLN A 36 7.32 21.76 1.32
CA GLN A 36 7.05 20.57 2.14
C GLN A 36 5.60 20.13 2.03
N LEU A 37 4.64 21.06 2.01
CA LEU A 37 3.24 20.73 1.77
C LEU A 37 3.02 20.07 0.39
N ILE A 38 3.63 20.61 -0.66
CA ILE A 38 3.53 20.03 -2.01
C ILE A 38 4.08 18.61 -2.02
N ASN A 39 5.25 18.37 -1.42
CA ASN A 39 5.81 17.03 -1.31
C ASN A 39 4.87 16.07 -0.56
N MET A 40 4.27 16.52 0.56
CA MET A 40 3.32 15.69 1.30
C MET A 40 2.08 15.34 0.45
N ILE A 41 1.56 16.27 -0.34
CA ILE A 41 0.42 16.02 -1.24
C ILE A 41 0.80 14.99 -2.31
N ILE A 42 1.97 15.15 -2.94
CA ILE A 42 2.45 14.21 -3.96
C ILE A 42 2.66 12.81 -3.36
N GLU A 43 3.30 12.72 -2.19
CA GLU A 43 3.52 11.45 -1.51
C GLU A 43 2.20 10.76 -1.13
N ASP A 44 1.21 11.51 -0.67
CA ASP A 44 -0.11 10.96 -0.31
C ASP A 44 -0.87 10.47 -1.55
N ASP A 45 -0.84 11.23 -2.64
CA ASP A 45 -1.44 10.83 -3.91
C ASP A 45 -0.78 9.58 -4.50
N MET A 46 0.56 9.50 -4.45
CA MET A 46 1.30 8.30 -4.86
C MET A 46 0.92 7.09 -4.00
N LYS A 47 0.77 7.25 -2.68
CA LYS A 47 0.32 6.16 -1.80
C LYS A 47 -1.09 5.73 -2.13
N ASN A 48 -1.99 6.67 -2.41
CA ASN A 48 -3.36 6.38 -2.80
C ASN A 48 -3.42 5.67 -4.16
N PHE A 49 -2.60 6.09 -5.13
CA PHE A 49 -2.48 5.41 -6.41
C PHE A 49 -1.97 3.97 -6.26
N LEU A 50 -0.93 3.77 -5.43
CA LEU A 50 -0.35 2.45 -5.19
C LEU A 50 -1.30 1.55 -4.37
N SER A 51 -2.05 2.10 -3.41
CA SER A 51 -2.99 1.35 -2.59
C SER A 51 -4.28 0.99 -3.33
N GLN A 52 -4.67 1.77 -4.34
CA GLN A 52 -5.79 1.47 -5.23
C GLN A 52 -5.42 0.48 -6.34
N ASN A 53 -4.20 -0.04 -6.36
CA ASN A 53 -3.75 -0.97 -7.39
C ASN A 53 -4.39 -2.34 -7.17
N ARG A 54 -5.64 -2.48 -7.64
CA ARG A 54 -6.49 -3.69 -7.57
C ARG A 54 -5.77 -4.95 -8.04
N GLU A 55 -4.78 -4.83 -8.92
CA GLU A 55 -3.95 -5.96 -9.35
C GLU A 55 -3.20 -6.61 -8.18
N VAL A 56 -2.69 -5.81 -7.24
CA VAL A 56 -2.00 -6.33 -6.05
C VAL A 56 -2.96 -7.09 -5.14
N ASP A 57 -4.19 -6.59 -4.98
CA ASP A 57 -5.18 -7.28 -4.15
C ASP A 57 -5.71 -8.55 -4.82
N MET A 58 -5.95 -8.55 -6.13
CA MET A 58 -6.28 -9.77 -6.88
C MET A 58 -5.15 -10.81 -6.83
N LEU A 59 -3.89 -10.36 -6.85
CA LEU A 59 -2.73 -11.25 -6.69
C LEU A 59 -2.67 -11.84 -5.28
N LYS A 60 -2.99 -11.07 -4.23
CA LYS A 60 -3.08 -11.59 -2.86
C LYS A 60 -4.18 -12.63 -2.72
N ASP A 61 -5.37 -12.36 -3.25
CA ASP A 61 -6.50 -13.30 -3.20
C ASP A 61 -6.15 -14.60 -3.94
N SER A 62 -5.57 -14.49 -5.14
CA SER A 62 -5.11 -15.65 -5.91
C SER A 62 -4.04 -16.46 -5.15
N LEU A 63 -3.10 -15.79 -4.47
CA LEU A 63 -2.09 -16.45 -3.65
C LEU A 63 -2.69 -17.18 -2.45
N GLU A 64 -3.72 -16.62 -1.83
CA GLU A 64 -4.40 -17.24 -0.71
C GLU A 64 -5.19 -18.48 -1.15
N ASP A 65 -5.85 -18.43 -2.30
CA ASP A 65 -6.48 -19.59 -2.93
C ASP A 65 -5.45 -20.69 -3.24
N PHE A 66 -4.28 -20.33 -3.78
CA PHE A 66 -3.21 -21.31 -4.04
C PHE A 66 -2.73 -21.99 -2.76
N LYS A 67 -2.58 -21.26 -1.64
CA LYS A 67 -2.21 -21.87 -0.36
C LYS A 67 -3.27 -22.86 0.12
N HIS A 68 -4.55 -22.52 0.00
CA HIS A 68 -5.64 -23.42 0.40
C HIS A 68 -5.61 -24.72 -0.41
N ILE A 69 -5.41 -24.62 -1.72
CA ILE A 69 -5.28 -25.80 -2.60
C ILE A 69 -4.08 -26.65 -2.18
N LEU A 70 -2.91 -26.04 -1.97
CA LEU A 70 -1.72 -26.77 -1.54
C LEU A 70 -1.92 -27.46 -0.19
N GLN A 71 -2.59 -26.81 0.76
CA GLN A 71 -2.91 -27.40 2.05
C GLN A 71 -3.83 -28.62 1.90
N GLN A 72 -4.87 -28.53 1.06
CA GLN A 72 -5.76 -29.66 0.78
C GLN A 72 -5.00 -30.85 0.16
N TYR A 73 -4.05 -30.59 -0.74
CA TYR A 73 -3.20 -31.65 -1.30
C TYR A 73 -2.32 -32.32 -0.23
N ILE A 74 -1.70 -31.52 0.65
CA ILE A 74 -0.90 -32.05 1.76
C ILE A 74 -1.76 -32.90 2.69
N ASP A 75 -2.93 -32.40 3.09
CA ASP A 75 -3.84 -33.10 4.00
C ASP A 75 -4.34 -34.41 3.38
N THR A 76 -4.70 -34.39 2.09
CA THR A 76 -5.12 -35.58 1.35
C THR A 76 -4.00 -36.62 1.27
N ASN A 77 -2.78 -36.19 0.94
CA ASN A 77 -1.63 -37.09 0.86
C ASN A 77 -1.31 -37.70 2.23
N ASN A 78 -1.35 -36.91 3.30
CA ASN A 78 -1.13 -37.39 4.66
C ASN A 78 -2.20 -38.41 5.07
N ALA A 79 -3.47 -38.19 4.72
CA ALA A 79 -4.54 -39.14 4.97
C ALA A 79 -4.37 -40.46 4.20
N LEU A 80 -3.90 -40.40 2.95
CA LEU A 80 -3.60 -41.58 2.15
C LEU A 80 -2.42 -42.37 2.73
N LEU A 81 -1.34 -41.68 3.12
CA LEU A 81 -0.20 -42.29 3.78
C LEU A 81 -0.60 -42.96 5.08
N TYR A 82 -1.38 -42.28 5.92
CA TYR A 82 -1.90 -42.84 7.17
C TYR A 82 -2.69 -44.12 6.94
N ARG A 83 -3.60 -44.13 5.96
CA ARG A 83 -4.35 -45.33 5.59
C ARG A 83 -3.48 -46.46 5.05
N ALA A 84 -2.43 -46.14 4.29
CA ALA A 84 -1.48 -47.14 3.80
C ALA A 84 -0.70 -47.77 4.97
N PHE A 85 -0.26 -46.97 5.95
CA PHE A 85 0.40 -47.47 7.15
C PHE A 85 -0.52 -48.35 8.00
N GLU A 86 -1.79 -47.96 8.19
CA GLU A 86 -2.78 -48.79 8.88
C GLU A 86 -3.05 -50.12 8.16
N ALA A 87 -3.09 -50.11 6.82
CA ALA A 87 -3.34 -51.30 6.01
C ALA A 87 -2.15 -52.28 6.01
N ASP A 88 -0.92 -51.77 6.12
CA ASP A 88 0.31 -52.57 6.17
C ASP A 88 0.64 -53.12 7.57
N GLY A 89 -0.15 -52.78 8.60
CA GLY A 89 -0.10 -53.42 9.91
C GLY A 89 1.17 -53.14 10.74
N ILE A 90 1.70 -51.91 10.66
CA ILE A 90 2.70 -51.38 11.61
C ILE A 90 2.01 -50.48 12.64
#